data_AF-A0A2V8EY30-F1
#
_entry.id   AF-A0A2V8EY30-F1
#
_cell.length_a   1.000
_cell.length_b   1.000
_cell.length_c   1.000
_cell.angle_alpha   90.00
_cell.angle_beta   90.00
_cell.angle_gamma   90.00
#
_symmetry.space_group_name_H-M   'P 1'
#
loop_
_entity.id
_entity.type
_entity.pdbx_description
1 polymer ?
#
loop_
_entity_poly.entity_id
_entity_poly.type
_entity_poly.pdbx_seq_one_letter_code
_entity_poly.pdbx_strand_id
1 'polypeptide(L)'
;MRLYWIAILAGRVRPSLALSGGAHEPLDAVNAVMAGADVVQLVSALLKDGPGRLTAIRDGFTRWGDEHGFASVGEMRGCVSLSNCHHPEGFERAGYVNVLQSGRFPATPWAGH
;
A
#
# COMPACT_ATOMS: atom_id res chain seq x y z
N MET A 1 -0.04 -11.60 -3.61
CA MET A 1 0.60 -11.68 -4.96
C MET A 1 0.58 -10.37 -5.76
N ARG A 2 -0.50 -9.57 -5.76
CA ARG A 2 -0.59 -8.32 -6.56
C ARG A 2 0.27 -7.17 -6.00
N LEU A 3 0.28 -7.00 -4.68
CA LEU A 3 1.08 -5.99 -3.98
C LEU A 3 2.58 -6.07 -4.30
N TYR A 4 3.12 -7.29 -4.40
CA TYR A 4 4.54 -7.51 -4.75
C TYR A 4 4.89 -6.98 -6.15
N TRP A 5 4.01 -7.20 -7.13
CA TRP A 5 4.24 -6.69 -8.49
C TRP A 5 4.12 -5.18 -8.56
N ILE A 6 3.19 -4.58 -7.81
CA ILE A 6 3.12 -3.12 -7.68
C ILE A 6 4.44 -2.58 -7.13
N ALA A 7 4.97 -3.19 -6.07
CA ALA A 7 6.24 -2.80 -5.47
C ALA A 7 7.46 -2.92 -6.39
N ILE A 8 7.47 -3.93 -7.27
CA ILE A 8 8.50 -4.09 -8.30
C ILE A 8 8.38 -3.01 -9.36
N LEU A 9 7.16 -2.71 -9.81
CA LEU A 9 6.93 -1.82 -10.95
C LEU A 9 6.93 -0.34 -10.57
N ALA A 10 6.68 -0.01 -9.31
CA ALA A 10 6.65 1.36 -8.81
C ALA A 10 7.97 2.11 -9.14
N GLY A 11 7.83 3.24 -9.82
CA GLY A 11 8.96 4.04 -10.31
C GLY A 11 9.74 3.42 -11.48
N ARG A 12 9.37 2.23 -11.98
CA ARG A 12 10.04 1.56 -13.12
C ARG A 12 9.24 1.62 -14.42
N VAL A 13 7.97 1.97 -14.35
CA VAL A 13 7.08 2.11 -15.51
C VAL A 13 6.39 3.47 -15.51
N ARG A 14 6.02 3.95 -16.70
CA ARG A 14 5.30 5.22 -16.87
C ARG A 14 3.79 5.16 -16.57
N PRO A 15 3.06 4.07 -16.90
CA PRO A 15 1.64 4.00 -16.62
C PRO A 15 1.35 3.99 -15.12
N SER A 16 0.17 4.51 -14.74
CA SER A 16 -0.34 4.39 -13.38
C SER A 16 -0.58 2.94 -12.98
N LEU A 17 -0.30 2.60 -11.72
CA LEU A 17 -0.46 1.27 -11.17
C LEU A 17 -1.75 1.18 -10.35
N ALA A 18 -2.62 0.23 -10.70
CA ALA A 18 -3.85 -0.02 -9.96
C ALA A 18 -3.81 -1.38 -9.25
N LEU A 19 -4.15 -1.43 -7.96
CA LEU A 19 -4.46 -2.68 -7.27
C LEU A 19 -5.88 -3.11 -7.62
N SER A 20 -6.00 -4.07 -8.52
CA SER A 20 -7.27 -4.69 -8.89
C SER A 20 -7.57 -5.94 -8.05
N GLY A 21 -8.36 -5.74 -7.00
CA GLY A 21 -8.94 -6.80 -6.17
C GLY A 21 -8.11 -7.22 -4.95
N GLY A 22 -8.82 -7.83 -3.99
CA GLY A 22 -8.25 -8.30 -2.71
C GLY A 22 -8.12 -7.23 -1.64
N ALA A 23 -8.61 -6.00 -1.88
CA ALA A 23 -8.70 -4.95 -0.88
C ALA A 23 -10.11 -4.91 -0.28
N HIS A 24 -10.21 -5.19 1.01
CA HIS A 24 -11.46 -5.28 1.76
C HIS A 24 -11.42 -4.44 3.05
N GLU A 25 -10.23 -4.15 3.57
CA GLU A 25 -10.03 -3.39 4.80
C GLU A 25 -9.17 -2.13 4.55
N PRO A 26 -9.20 -1.12 5.45
CA PRO A 26 -8.37 0.08 5.33
C PRO A 26 -6.89 -0.21 5.12
N LEU A 27 -6.35 -1.19 5.85
CA LEU A 27 -4.93 -1.55 5.78
C LEU A 27 -4.54 -2.16 4.42
N ASP A 28 -5.47 -2.77 3.69
CA ASP A 28 -5.20 -3.25 2.33
C ASP A 28 -4.94 -2.07 1.38
N ALA A 29 -5.70 -0.98 1.53
CA ALA A 29 -5.52 0.24 0.74
C ALA A 29 -4.22 0.97 1.12
N VAL A 30 -3.90 1.04 2.42
CA VAL A 30 -2.63 1.57 2.93
C VAL A 30 -1.45 0.80 2.31
N ASN A 31 -1.45 -0.52 2.41
CA ASN A 31 -0.40 -1.38 1.86
C ASN A 31 -0.26 -1.23 0.34
N ALA A 32 -1.38 -1.07 -0.37
CA ALA A 32 -1.37 -0.85 -1.81
C ALA A 32 -0.69 0.46 -2.18
N VAL A 33 -1.08 1.57 -1.54
CA VAL A 33 -0.50 2.88 -1.78
C VAL A 33 0.97 2.90 -1.42
N MET A 34 1.35 2.40 -0.24
CA MET A 34 2.75 2.35 0.17
C MET A 34 3.62 1.50 -0.76
N ALA A 35 3.08 0.40 -1.30
CA ALA A 35 3.77 -0.39 -2.32
C ALA A 35 3.95 0.36 -3.65
N GLY A 36 3.19 1.43 -3.90
CA GLY A 36 3.29 2.28 -5.09
C GLY A 36 2.05 2.27 -5.98
N ALA A 37 0.89 1.80 -5.50
CA ALA A 37 -0.35 1.90 -6.24
C ALA A 37 -0.83 3.36 -6.31
N ASP A 38 -1.25 3.80 -7.50
CA ASP A 38 -1.97 5.05 -7.70
C ASP A 38 -3.46 4.91 -7.38
N VAL A 39 -4.02 3.73 -7.63
CA VAL A 39 -5.46 3.44 -7.49
C VAL A 39 -5.67 2.10 -6.79
N VAL A 40 -6.68 2.02 -5.92
CA VAL A 40 -7.13 0.78 -5.27
C VAL A 40 -8.57 0.51 -5.64
N GLN A 41 -8.85 -0.67 -6.21
CA GLN A 41 -10.21 -1.07 -6.58
C GLN A 41 -10.86 -1.91 -5.48
N LEU A 42 -12.05 -1.47 -5.03
CA LEU A 42 -12.79 -2.06 -3.91
C LEU A 42 -14.06 -2.82 -4.35
N VAL A 43 -14.17 -3.18 -5.63
CA VAL A 43 -15.42 -3.68 -6.24
C VAL A 43 -16.05 -4.82 -5.43
N SER A 44 -15.30 -5.85 -5.09
CA SER A 44 -15.80 -7.00 -4.32
C SER A 44 -16.21 -6.63 -2.90
N ALA A 45 -15.52 -5.69 -2.26
CA ALA A 45 -15.88 -5.20 -0.93
C ALA A 45 -17.20 -4.42 -0.97
N LEU A 46 -17.38 -3.54 -1.97
CA LEU A 46 -18.62 -2.76 -2.12
C LEU A 46 -19.82 -3.61 -2.52
N LEU A 47 -19.62 -4.64 -3.35
CA LEU A 47 -20.69 -5.58 -3.72
C LEU A 47 -21.16 -6.41 -2.52
N LYS A 48 -20.25 -6.76 -1.61
CA LYS A 48 -20.55 -7.61 -0.45
C LYS A 48 -21.14 -6.80 0.72
N ASP A 49 -20.51 -5.67 1.04
CA ASP A 49 -20.77 -4.93 2.28
C ASP A 49 -21.51 -3.60 2.03
N GLY A 50 -21.85 -3.30 0.76
CA GLY A 50 -22.54 -2.09 0.34
C GLY A 50 -21.65 -0.84 0.25
N PRO A 51 -22.19 0.29 -0.23
CA PRO A 51 -21.43 1.51 -0.47
C PRO A 51 -20.85 2.15 0.81
N GLY A 52 -21.45 1.92 1.99
CA GLY A 52 -20.93 2.41 3.26
C GLY A 52 -19.52 1.90 3.59
N ARG A 53 -19.14 0.75 3.04
CA ARG A 53 -17.80 0.19 3.15
C ARG A 53 -16.72 1.10 2.57
N LEU A 54 -17.03 1.88 1.54
CA LEU A 54 -16.10 2.87 0.96
C LEU A 54 -15.71 3.92 2.00
N THR A 55 -16.68 4.46 2.73
CA THR A 55 -16.46 5.46 3.78
C THR A 55 -15.59 4.88 4.89
N ALA A 56 -15.90 3.67 5.36
CA ALA A 56 -15.11 3.00 6.40
C ALA A 56 -13.65 2.77 5.97
N ILE A 57 -13.42 2.33 4.73
CA ILE A 57 -12.07 2.11 4.19
C ILE A 57 -11.33 3.44 4.04
N ARG A 58 -11.97 4.47 3.48
CA ARG A 58 -11.40 5.80 3.31
C ARG A 58 -11.00 6.42 4.65
N ASP A 59 -11.89 6.43 5.62
CA ASP A 59 -11.65 7.07 6.91
C ASP A 59 -10.57 6.31 7.70
N GLY A 60 -10.59 4.98 7.64
CA GLY A 60 -9.53 4.16 8.22
C GLY A 60 -8.17 4.36 7.55
N PHE A 61 -8.14 4.56 6.22
CA PHE A 61 -6.93 4.86 5.47
C PHE A 61 -6.35 6.22 5.88
N THR A 62 -7.19 7.26 5.92
CA THR A 62 -6.78 8.61 6.33
C THR A 62 -6.26 8.61 7.76
N ARG A 63 -7.03 8.03 8.69
CA ARG A 63 -6.62 7.93 10.09
C ARG A 63 -5.29 7.21 10.26
N TRP A 64 -5.08 6.11 9.54
CA TRP A 64 -3.80 5.39 9.60
C TRP A 64 -2.64 6.27 9.15
N GLY A 65 -2.82 7.04 8.06
CA GLY A 65 -1.83 8.01 7.58
C GLY A 65 -1.49 9.06 8.63
N ASP A 66 -2.50 9.66 9.25
CA ASP A 66 -2.35 10.66 10.31
C ASP A 66 -1.61 10.08 11.53
N GLU A 67 -2.00 8.88 11.98
CA GLU A 67 -1.37 8.17 13.11
C GLU A 67 0.11 7.83 12.86
N HIS A 68 0.53 7.68 11.60
CA HIS A 68 1.89 7.35 11.20
C HIS A 68 2.68 8.57 10.68
N GLY A 69 2.09 9.77 10.76
CA GLY A 69 2.76 11.04 10.45
C GLY A 69 2.88 11.37 8.96
N PHE A 70 2.08 10.74 8.10
CA PHE A 70 2.03 11.10 6.67
C PHE A 70 1.13 12.31 6.47
N ALA A 71 1.65 13.38 5.87
CA ALA A 71 0.89 14.58 5.55
C ALA A 71 0.11 14.46 4.25
N SER A 72 0.48 13.50 3.38
CA SER A 72 -0.24 13.27 2.12
C SER A 72 -0.13 11.84 1.60
N VAL A 73 -1.08 11.47 0.73
CA VAL A 73 -1.00 10.24 -0.07
C VAL A 73 0.27 10.20 -0.94
N GLY A 74 0.80 11.37 -1.33
CA GLY A 74 2.03 11.47 -2.11
C GLY A 74 3.25 10.96 -1.34
N GLU A 75 3.36 11.31 -0.06
CA GLU A 75 4.44 10.83 0.83
C GLU A 75 4.32 9.34 1.13
N MET A 76 3.09 8.83 1.24
CA MET A 76 2.85 7.40 1.41
C MET A 76 3.24 6.61 0.16
N ARG A 77 2.94 7.14 -1.03
CA ARG A 77 2.95 6.35 -2.26
C ARG A 77 4.35 5.86 -2.61
N GLY A 78 4.50 4.54 -2.68
CA GLY A 78 5.76 3.91 -3.07
C GLY A 78 6.87 3.98 -2.02
N CYS A 79 6.58 4.46 -0.80
CA CYS A 79 7.60 4.57 0.26
C CYS A 79 8.19 3.21 0.66
N VAL A 80 7.47 2.10 0.41
CA VAL A 80 7.96 0.71 0.63
C VAL A 80 8.15 -0.06 -0.69
N SER A 81 8.20 0.63 -1.82
CA SER A 81 8.54 0.01 -3.11
C SER A 81 9.98 -0.52 -3.11
N LEU A 82 10.29 -1.44 -4.03
CA LEU A 82 11.65 -1.98 -4.13
C LEU A 82 12.69 -0.95 -4.56
N SER A 83 12.28 0.11 -5.26
CA SER A 83 13.18 1.22 -5.64
C SER A 83 13.52 2.11 -4.45
N ASN A 84 12.63 2.22 -3.46
CA ASN A 84 12.83 3.02 -2.26
C ASN A 84 13.37 2.23 -1.06
N CYS A 85 13.63 0.93 -1.24
CA CYS A 85 14.11 0.07 -0.17
C CYS A 85 15.64 -0.03 -0.18
N HIS A 86 16.27 0.33 0.93
CA HIS A 86 17.73 0.36 1.07
C HIS A 86 18.42 -1.02 1.03
N HIS A 87 17.67 -2.13 1.12
CA HIS A 87 18.21 -3.50 1.11
C HIS A 87 17.39 -4.46 0.24
N PRO A 88 17.57 -4.44 -1.09
CA PRO A 88 16.78 -5.26 -2.03
C PRO A 88 17.07 -6.77 -1.92
N GLU A 89 18.25 -7.18 -1.45
CA GLU A 89 18.66 -8.60 -1.33
C GLU A 89 17.86 -9.41 -0.28
N GLY A 90 17.22 -8.77 0.70
CA GLY A 90 16.38 -9.44 1.71
C GLY A 90 14.92 -9.65 1.31
N PHE A 91 14.51 -9.13 0.15
CA PHE A 91 13.12 -9.06 -0.30
C PHE A 91 12.76 -10.15 -1.31
N GLU A 92 13.03 -11.40 -0.94
CA GLU A 92 12.35 -12.52 -1.61
C GLU A 92 10.83 -12.34 -1.51
N ARG A 93 10.08 -12.79 -2.53
CA ARG A 93 8.61 -12.65 -2.60
C ARG A 93 7.89 -13.04 -1.31
N ALA A 94 8.35 -14.08 -0.63
CA ALA A 94 7.79 -14.55 0.63
C ALA A 94 8.04 -13.55 1.78
N GLY A 95 9.25 -12.98 1.86
CA GLY A 95 9.60 -11.94 2.83
C GLY A 95 8.82 -10.64 2.62
N TYR A 96 8.71 -10.18 1.36
CA TYR A 96 7.97 -8.96 1.02
C TYR A 96 6.49 -9.02 1.43
N VAL A 97 5.83 -10.13 1.08
CA VAL A 97 4.41 -10.31 1.40
C VAL A 97 4.19 -10.37 2.91
N ASN A 98 5.11 -10.97 3.67
CA ASN A 98 5.00 -11.05 5.12
C ASN A 98 5.14 -9.67 5.80
N VAL A 99 6.08 -8.83 5.34
CA VAL A 99 6.24 -7.44 5.83
C VAL A 99 4.96 -6.64 5.59
N LEU A 100 4.37 -6.72 4.40
CA LEU A 100 3.12 -6.02 4.10
C LEU A 100 1.92 -6.56 4.89
N GLN A 101 1.78 -7.88 5.01
CA GLN A 101 0.63 -8.49 5.70
C GLN A 101 0.69 -8.30 7.20
N SER A 102 1.88 -8.28 7.79
CA SER A 102 2.06 -8.07 9.23
C SER A 102 1.90 -6.61 9.65
N GLY A 103 1.93 -5.66 8.70
CA GLY A 103 1.98 -4.22 8.98
C GLY A 103 3.23 -3.79 9.76
N ARG A 104 4.20 -4.70 9.95
CA ARG A 104 5.47 -4.44 10.62
C ARG A 104 6.46 -3.93 9.60
N PHE A 105 6.32 -2.66 9.28
CA PHE A 105 7.38 -1.94 8.59
C PHE A 105 8.57 -1.78 9.54
N PRO A 106 9.82 -1.92 9.07
CA PRO A 106 10.98 -1.57 9.89
C PRO A 106 10.79 -0.15 10.45
N ALA A 107 11.33 0.14 11.64
CA ALA A 107 11.15 1.46 12.25
C ALA A 107 11.62 2.54 11.27
N THR A 108 10.66 3.34 10.79
CA THR A 108 10.85 4.53 9.95
C THR A 108 11.70 4.35 8.68
N PRO A 109 11.23 3.64 7.64
CA PRO A 109 11.84 3.65 6.31
C PRO A 109 11.64 4.97 5.55
N TRP A 110 10.68 5.81 5.98
CA TRP A 110 10.29 7.07 5.32
C TRP A 110 10.71 8.34 6.07
N ALA A 111 11.22 8.26 7.31
CA ALA A 111 11.57 9.44 8.13
C ALA A 111 12.96 10.04 7.80
N GLY A 112 13.51 9.72 6.62
CA GLY A 112 14.84 10.14 6.17
C GLY A 112 14.84 11.19 5.05
N HIS A 113 13.72 11.89 4.83
CA HIS A 113 13.58 12.96 3.83
C HIS A 113 13.21 14.28 4.48
#